data_AF-A0A3R7E2H9-F1
#
_entry.id   AF-A0A3R7E2H9-F1
#
_cell.length_a   1.000
_cell.length_b   1.000
_cell.length_c   1.000
_cell.angle_alpha   90.00
_cell.angle_beta   90.00
_cell.angle_gamma   90.00
#
_symmetry.space_group_name_H-M   'P 1'
#
loop_
_entity.id
_entity.type
_entity.pdbx_description
1 polymer ?
#
loop_
_entity_poly.entity_id
_entity_poly.type
_entity_poly.pdbx_seq_one_letter_code
_entity_poly.pdbx_strand_id
1 'polypeptide(L)'
;MQDEVVKALLKPESYDEKPRSIRLMQTHISFIFLTDKYVYKVKKAVNLGFLDFTTLEKRRYYCERELELNKRLCGDMYLEVVPINKSDNFIKIKGDGITVEYAVKMRKLPQDRMMNR
;
A
#
# COMPACT_ATOMS: atom_id res chain seq x y z
N MET A 1 13.31 -8.39 2.55
CA MET A 1 12.09 -7.98 3.30
C MET A 1 10.97 -7.50 2.39
N GLN A 2 11.14 -6.45 1.58
CA GLN A 2 10.05 -5.96 0.71
C GLN A 2 9.59 -7.00 -0.32
N ASP A 3 10.47 -7.87 -0.83
CA ASP A 3 10.07 -8.94 -1.73
C ASP A 3 9.12 -9.97 -1.07
N GLU A 4 9.30 -10.25 0.22
CA GLU A 4 8.39 -11.12 0.97
C GLU A 4 7.01 -10.46 1.10
N VAL A 5 6.99 -9.17 1.42
CA VAL A 5 5.76 -8.37 1.51
C VAL A 5 5.04 -8.37 0.16
N VAL A 6 5.76 -8.14 -0.94
CA VAL A 6 5.17 -8.16 -2.30
C VAL A 6 4.59 -9.53 -2.64
N LYS A 7 5.34 -10.61 -2.38
CA LYS A 7 4.87 -11.99 -2.63
C LYS A 7 3.65 -12.33 -1.78
N ALA A 8 3.60 -11.89 -0.53
CA ALA A 8 2.46 -12.11 0.35
C ALA A 8 1.22 -11.33 -0.11
N LEU A 9 1.38 -10.04 -0.43
CA LEU A 9 0.29 -9.17 -0.90
C LEU A 9 -0.26 -9.57 -2.27
N LEU A 10 0.38 -10.49 -3.00
CA LEU A 10 -0.21 -11.11 -4.19
C LEU A 10 -1.18 -12.26 -3.88
N LYS A 11 -1.37 -12.61 -2.59
CA LYS A 11 -2.26 -13.68 -2.16
C LYS A 11 -3.48 -13.13 -1.41
N PRO A 12 -4.70 -13.67 -1.65
CA PRO A 12 -5.93 -13.18 -1.02
C PRO A 12 -5.94 -13.24 0.52
N GLU A 13 -5.19 -14.15 1.13
CA GLU A 13 -5.19 -14.33 2.60
C GLU A 13 -4.55 -13.16 3.34
N SER A 14 -3.79 -12.32 2.63
CA SER A 14 -3.16 -11.10 3.17
C SER A 14 -4.16 -9.95 3.39
N TYR A 15 -5.43 -10.13 3.00
CA TYR A 15 -6.48 -9.13 3.02
C TYR A 15 -7.72 -9.64 3.74
N ASP A 16 -8.37 -8.81 4.56
CA ASP A 16 -9.62 -9.19 5.23
C ASP A 16 -10.77 -9.42 4.24
N GLU A 17 -10.81 -8.64 3.15
CA GLU A 17 -11.85 -8.75 2.13
C GLU A 17 -11.70 -9.95 1.20
N LYS A 18 -10.60 -10.71 1.30
CA LYS A 18 -10.27 -11.88 0.46
C LYS A 18 -10.59 -11.64 -1.03
N PRO A 19 -9.86 -10.72 -1.69
CA PRO A 19 -10.17 -10.33 -3.06
C PRO A 19 -10.01 -11.50 -4.03
N ARG A 20 -10.86 -11.54 -5.05
CA ARG A 20 -10.84 -12.58 -6.11
C ARG A 20 -9.66 -12.37 -7.06
N SER A 21 -9.27 -11.13 -7.27
CA SER A 21 -8.17 -10.75 -8.15
C SER A 21 -7.26 -9.75 -7.48
N ILE A 22 -5.95 -9.91 -7.69
CA ILE A 22 -4.93 -8.99 -7.22
C ILE A 22 -3.98 -8.72 -8.38
N ARG A 23 -3.91 -7.46 -8.82
CA ARG A 23 -2.95 -7.03 -9.82
C ARG A 23 -1.88 -6.18 -9.17
N LEU A 24 -0.62 -6.53 -9.38
CA LEU A 24 0.51 -5.69 -9.02
C LEU A 24 0.87 -4.76 -10.17
N MET A 25 0.94 -3.46 -9.87
CA MET A 25 1.56 -2.44 -10.70
C MET A 25 2.76 -1.85 -9.96
N GLN A 26 3.77 -1.44 -10.69
CA GLN A 26 4.99 -0.87 -10.11
C GLN A 26 5.24 0.51 -10.71
N THR A 27 5.59 1.46 -9.86
CA THR A 27 6.17 2.74 -10.29
C THR A 27 7.64 2.76 -9.91
N HIS A 28 8.31 3.89 -10.17
CA HIS A 28 9.69 4.10 -9.71
C HIS A 28 9.84 4.00 -8.18
N ILE A 29 8.81 4.40 -7.42
CA ILE A 29 8.91 4.54 -5.96
C ILE A 29 7.86 3.74 -5.17
N SER A 30 6.99 2.98 -5.83
CA SER A 30 5.92 2.25 -5.14
C SER A 30 5.54 0.94 -5.82
N PHE A 31 5.06 0.01 -5.00
CA PHE A 31 4.25 -1.13 -5.40
C PHE A 31 2.78 -0.78 -5.19
N ILE A 32 1.93 -1.08 -6.15
CA ILE A 32 0.49 -0.78 -6.14
C ILE A 32 -0.25 -2.09 -6.33
N PHE A 33 -1.01 -2.51 -5.33
CA PHE A 33 -1.84 -3.72 -5.35
C PHE A 33 -3.29 -3.30 -5.58
N LEU A 34 -3.82 -3.63 -6.75
CA LEU A 34 -5.21 -3.38 -7.10
C LEU A 34 -6.03 -4.62 -6.79
N THR A 35 -6.96 -4.50 -5.86
CA THR A 35 -7.94 -5.54 -5.54
C THR A 35 -9.28 -5.25 -6.22
N ASP A 36 -10.34 -5.95 -5.85
CA ASP A 36 -11.67 -5.71 -6.41
C ASP A 36 -12.24 -4.35 -5.96
N LYS A 37 -12.04 -3.99 -4.68
CA LYS A 37 -12.65 -2.80 -4.04
C LYS A 37 -11.64 -1.73 -3.64
N TYR A 38 -10.41 -2.13 -3.36
CA TYR A 38 -9.40 -1.26 -2.77
C TYR A 38 -8.11 -1.27 -3.58
N VAL A 39 -7.30 -0.25 -3.37
CA VAL A 39 -5.93 -0.16 -3.84
C VAL A 39 -5.04 0.04 -2.62
N TYR A 40 -3.95 -0.73 -2.57
CA TYR A 40 -2.95 -0.63 -1.51
C TYR A 40 -1.64 -0.21 -2.12
N LYS A 41 -1.10 0.92 -1.67
CA LYS A 41 0.15 1.48 -2.18
C LYS A 41 1.24 1.38 -1.13
N VAL A 42 2.30 0.64 -1.43
CA VAL A 42 3.48 0.44 -0.59
C VAL A 42 4.67 1.19 -1.20
N LYS A 43 5.41 1.95 -0.39
CA LYS A 43 6.60 2.68 -0.87
C LYS A 43 7.80 1.74 -0.96
N LYS A 44 8.56 1.82 -2.05
CA LYS A 44 9.82 1.08 -2.21
C LYS A 44 10.88 1.63 -1.27
N ALA A 45 11.72 0.78 -0.71
CA ALA A 45 12.84 1.17 0.16
C ALA A 45 13.99 1.72 -0.69
N VAL A 46 13.84 2.97 -1.14
CA VAL A 46 14.79 3.64 -2.03
C VAL A 46 15.15 5.03 -1.50
N ASN A 47 16.33 5.52 -1.89
CA ASN A 47 16.74 6.90 -1.70
C ASN A 47 17.05 7.51 -3.07
N LEU A 48 16.36 8.59 -3.42
CA LEU A 48 16.52 9.31 -4.69
C LEU A 48 17.22 10.67 -4.52
N GLY A 49 17.83 10.92 -3.36
CA GLY A 49 18.46 12.19 -3.00
C GLY A 49 17.47 13.24 -2.50
N PHE A 50 16.36 13.46 -3.21
CA PHE A 50 15.27 14.35 -2.80
C PHE A 50 14.16 13.65 -2.01
N LEU A 51 14.20 12.31 -1.96
CA LEU A 51 13.18 11.48 -1.34
C LEU A 51 13.83 10.25 -0.72
N ASP A 52 13.59 10.03 0.57
CA ASP A 52 14.21 8.94 1.33
C ASP A 52 13.16 8.06 1.99
N PHE A 53 13.04 6.82 1.49
CA PHE A 53 12.15 5.77 1.97
C PHE A 53 12.93 4.58 2.56
N THR A 54 14.19 4.77 2.93
CA THR A 54 15.07 3.66 3.35
C THR A 54 14.61 3.00 4.64
N THR A 55 14.12 3.77 5.62
CA THR A 55 13.65 3.25 6.90
C THR A 55 12.13 3.06 6.93
N LEU A 56 11.67 2.16 7.80
CA LEU A 56 10.25 1.87 7.98
C LEU A 56 9.49 3.11 8.50
N GLU A 57 10.11 3.85 9.42
CA GLU A 57 9.57 5.09 10.00
C GLU A 57 9.40 6.17 8.93
N LYS A 58 10.39 6.33 8.04
CA LYS A 58 10.28 7.26 6.91
C LYS A 58 9.15 6.85 5.99
N ARG A 59 9.03 5.56 5.64
CA ARG A 59 7.92 5.08 4.80
C ARG A 59 6.56 5.35 5.44
N ARG A 60 6.42 5.11 6.75
CA ARG A 60 5.21 5.47 7.51
C ARG A 60 4.91 6.97 7.41
N TYR A 61 5.89 7.82 7.75
CA TYR A 61 5.75 9.27 7.71
C TYR A 61 5.25 9.75 6.34
N TYR A 62 5.87 9.29 5.26
CA TYR A 62 5.46 9.69 3.92
C TYR A 62 4.11 9.10 3.49
N CYS A 63 3.71 7.93 3.99
CA CYS A 63 2.36 7.40 3.78
C CYS A 63 1.31 8.29 4.47
N GLU A 64 1.59 8.75 5.70
CA GLU A 64 0.72 9.66 6.44
C GLU A 64 0.63 11.04 5.78
N ARG A 65 1.75 11.59 5.30
CA ARG A 65 1.76 12.83 4.50
C ARG A 65 0.95 12.68 3.22
N GLU A 66 1.12 11.58 2.50
CA GLU A 66 0.37 11.30 1.28
C GLU A 66 -1.14 11.23 1.54
N LEU A 67 -1.55 10.52 2.59
CA LEU A 67 -2.94 10.44 3.02
C LEU A 67 -3.49 11.84 3.34
N GLU A 68 -2.79 12.63 4.17
CA GLU A 68 -3.26 13.95 4.56
C GLU A 68 -3.43 14.89 3.36
N LEU A 69 -2.41 14.95 2.49
CA LEU A 69 -2.42 15.83 1.33
C LEU A 69 -3.51 15.45 0.33
N ASN A 70 -3.62 14.16 0.00
CA ASN A 70 -4.56 13.72 -1.02
C ASN A 70 -6.00 13.64 -0.52
N LYS A 71 -6.23 13.45 0.79
CA LYS A 71 -7.60 13.47 1.34
C LYS A 71 -8.27 14.84 1.17
N ARG A 72 -7.49 15.94 1.20
CA ARG A 72 -7.99 17.29 0.92
C ARG A 72 -8.44 17.47 -0.53
N LEU A 73 -7.79 16.78 -1.48
CA LEU A 73 -8.03 16.92 -2.92
C LEU A 73 -9.01 15.89 -3.49
N CYS A 74 -8.99 14.67 -2.94
CA CYS A 74 -9.68 13.50 -3.49
C CYS A 74 -10.75 12.94 -2.53
N GLY A 75 -11.12 13.70 -1.49
CA GLY A 75 -12.19 13.34 -0.57
C GLY A 75 -11.99 11.99 0.12
N ASP A 76 -13.00 11.13 0.04
CA ASP A 76 -13.04 9.81 0.69
C ASP A 76 -12.32 8.70 -0.08
N MET A 77 -11.63 9.04 -1.18
CA MET A 77 -10.86 8.07 -1.96
C MET A 77 -9.66 7.52 -1.16
N TYR A 78 -9.01 8.36 -0.36
CA TYR A 78 -7.91 7.96 0.51
C TYR A 78 -8.44 7.66 1.91
N LEU A 79 -8.37 6.40 2.31
CA LEU A 79 -9.06 5.91 3.50
C LEU A 79 -8.19 6.03 4.74
N GLU A 80 -7.01 5.41 4.71
CA GLU A 80 -6.14 5.29 5.88
C GLU A 80 -4.73 4.81 5.49
N VAL A 81 -3.78 4.95 6.42
CA VAL A 81 -2.50 4.24 6.39
C VAL A 81 -2.66 2.97 7.20
N VAL A 82 -2.35 1.83 6.60
CA VAL A 82 -2.51 0.51 7.23
C VAL A 82 -1.14 -0.14 7.44
N PRO A 83 -0.90 -0.75 8.62
CA PRO A 83 0.28 -1.55 8.84
C PRO A 83 0.16 -2.89 8.09
N ILE A 84 1.29 -3.40 7.63
CA ILE A 84 1.46 -4.76 7.12
C ILE A 84 2.30 -5.48 8.16
N ASN A 85 1.67 -6.44 8.82
CA ASN A 85 2.27 -7.14 9.95
C ASN A 85 2.70 -8.55 9.52
N LYS A 86 3.81 -9.01 10.12
CA LYS A 86 4.34 -10.36 9.97
C LYS A 86 4.21 -11.09 11.30
N SER A 87 3.53 -12.22 11.30
CA SER A 87 3.48 -13.18 12.41
C SER A 87 3.87 -14.54 11.88
N ASP A 88 4.88 -15.17 12.49
CA ASP A 88 5.45 -16.45 12.05
C ASP A 88 5.71 -16.47 10.53
N ASN A 89 4.86 -17.18 9.78
CA ASN A 89 4.94 -17.35 8.33
C ASN A 89 3.84 -16.60 7.55
N PHE A 90 3.04 -15.78 8.21
CA PHE A 90 1.96 -15.01 7.60
C PHE A 90 2.29 -13.51 7.58
N ILE A 91 2.08 -12.89 6.43
CA ILE A 91 2.12 -11.44 6.27
C ILE A 91 0.71 -11.00 5.88
N LYS A 92 0.13 -10.09 6.66
CA LYS A 92 -1.25 -9.66 6.48
C LYS A 92 -1.40 -8.17 6.76
N ILE A 93 -2.22 -7.49 5.97
CA ILE A 93 -2.63 -6.11 6.25
C ILE A 93 -3.46 -6.09 7.53
N LYS A 94 -3.07 -5.24 8.49
CA LYS A 94 -3.69 -5.18 9.83
C LYS A 94 -3.74 -6.55 10.54
N GLY A 95 -2.82 -7.46 10.22
CA GLY A 95 -2.69 -8.74 10.91
C GLY A 95 -2.02 -8.61 12.28
N ASP A 96 -1.80 -9.74 12.93
CA ASP A 96 -1.03 -9.80 14.17
C ASP A 96 0.49 -9.76 13.91
N GLY A 97 1.26 -9.58 14.98
CA GLY A 97 2.72 -9.61 14.95
C GLY A 97 3.38 -8.26 14.68
N ILE A 98 4.58 -8.30 14.12
CA ILE A 98 5.45 -7.11 13.99
C ILE A 98 5.15 -6.39 12.67
N THR A 99 5.02 -5.06 12.72
CA THR A 99 4.89 -4.26 11.50
C THR A 99 6.19 -4.26 10.70
N VAL A 100 6.12 -4.78 9.47
CA VAL A 100 7.25 -4.86 8.54
C VAL A 100 7.15 -3.86 7.39
N GLU A 101 5.95 -3.32 7.13
CA GLU A 101 5.72 -2.31 6.10
C GLU A 101 4.43 -1.52 6.36
N TYR A 102 4.24 -0.41 5.65
CA TYR A 102 2.98 0.34 5.62
C TYR A 102 2.43 0.48 4.19
N ALA A 103 1.11 0.53 4.08
CA ALA A 103 0.42 0.85 2.84
C ALA A 103 -0.56 2.01 3.02
N VAL A 104 -0.72 2.84 1.98
CA VAL A 104 -1.87 3.73 1.87
C VAL A 104 -3.02 2.93 1.27
N LYS A 105 -4.14 2.80 1.99
CA LYS A 105 -5.36 2.14 1.53
C LYS A 105 -6.29 3.17 0.88
N MET A 106 -6.73 2.86 -0.32
CA MET A 106 -7.56 3.73 -1.15
C MET A 106 -8.76 2.97 -1.71
N ARG A 107 -9.87 3.65 -2.01
CA ARG A 107 -10.93 3.08 -2.85
C ARG A 107 -10.41 2.91 -4.28
N LYS A 108 -10.74 1.80 -4.92
CA LYS A 108 -10.49 1.62 -6.35
C LYS A 108 -11.38 2.60 -7.14
N LEU A 109 -10.77 3.42 -7.98
CA LEU A 109 -11.52 4.30 -8.87
C LEU A 109 -12.29 3.47 -9.91
N PRO A 110 -13.54 3.84 -10.24
CA PRO A 110 -14.19 3.36 -11.45
C PRO A 110 -13.30 3.72 -12.65
N GLN A 111 -13.17 2.83 -13.63
CA GLN A 111 -12.34 3.05 -14.82
C GLN A 111 -12.68 4.38 -15.52
N ASP A 112 -13.94 4.80 -15.47
CA ASP A 112 -14.43 6.05 -16.09
C ASP A 112 -13.96 7.34 -15.40
N ARG A 113 -13.38 7.24 -14.20
CA ARG A 113 -12.80 8.38 -13.46
C ARG A 113 -11.27 8.40 -13.49
N MET A 114 -10.64 7.45 -14.19
CA MET A 114 -9.22 7.57 -14.48
C MET A 114 -9.05 8.68 -15.51
N MET A 115 -8.43 9.79 -15.14
CA MET A 115 -7.96 10.75 -16.13
C MET A 115 -6.91 10.05 -16.99
N ASN A 116 -7.32 9.59 -18.18
CA ASN A 116 -6.39 9.25 -19.24
C ASN A 116 -5.60 10.53 -19.54
N ARG A 117 -4.30 10.47 -19.32
CA ARG A 117 -3.34 11.42 -19.87
C ARG A 117 -2.87 10.89 -21.21
#